data_AF-A0A7S1A5S7-F1
#
_entry.id   AF-A0A7S1A5S7-F1
#
_cell.length_a   1.000
_cell.length_b   1.000
_cell.length_c   1.000
_cell.angle_alpha   90.00
_cell.angle_beta   90.00
_cell.angle_gamma   90.00
#
_symmetry.space_group_name_H-M   'P 1'
#
loop_
_entity.id
_entity.type
_entity.pdbx_description
1 polymer ?
#
loop_
_entity_poly.entity_id
_entity_poly.type
_entity_poly.pdbx_seq_one_letter_code
_entity_poly.pdbx_strand_id
1 'polypeptide(L)'
;MASNDPEPLRWRFQPLERERRKDVYGGRHVREAFASAGFQGPVDDENWDLLFTYREETREIGRRLRKRDSLHNHCNYFRGAGQKCELADHLGRLTHSRQEPRSWRFLETFRLNSEETRGRWRQAVKADLNRFWVVK
;
A
#
# COMPACT_ATOMS: atom_id res chain seq x y z
N MET A 1 31.32 6.72 -16.29
CA MET A 1 30.90 6.26 -14.95
C MET A 1 29.39 6.42 -14.90
N ALA A 2 28.63 5.32 -15.00
CA ALA A 2 27.19 5.37 -14.78
C ALA A 2 26.98 5.63 -13.28
N SER A 3 26.22 6.67 -12.93
CA SER A 3 25.76 6.86 -11.55
C SER A 3 24.99 5.58 -11.16
N ASN A 4 25.46 4.93 -10.10
CA ASN A 4 24.81 3.75 -9.49
C ASN A 4 23.67 4.16 -8.56
N ASP A 5 23.22 5.42 -8.61
CA ASP A 5 22.11 5.84 -7.78
C ASP A 5 20.83 5.22 -8.35
N PRO A 6 20.07 4.46 -7.54
CA PRO A 6 18.79 3.94 -7.99
C PRO A 6 17.90 5.11 -8.40
N GLU A 7 17.23 4.98 -9.55
CA GLU A 7 16.30 6.00 -10.01
C GLU A 7 15.28 6.34 -8.91
N PRO A 8 14.97 7.63 -8.72
CA PRO A 8 14.08 8.06 -7.65
C PRO A 8 12.67 7.51 -7.89
N LEU A 9 12.09 6.92 -6.83
CA LEU A 9 10.74 6.36 -6.89
C LEU A 9 9.72 7.44 -7.22
N ARG A 10 8.78 7.13 -8.10
CA ARG A 10 7.78 8.08 -8.60
C ARG A 10 6.45 7.87 -7.90
N TRP A 11 5.81 8.95 -7.44
CA TRP A 11 4.52 8.87 -6.78
C TRP A 11 3.43 9.65 -7.53
N ARG A 12 2.21 9.11 -7.50
CA ARG A 12 1.00 9.64 -8.12
C ARG A 12 -0.08 9.81 -7.06
N PHE A 13 -0.91 10.85 -7.18
CA PHE A 13 -2.07 11.05 -6.31
C PHE A 13 -3.42 11.00 -7.02
N GLN A 14 -3.40 11.01 -8.36
CA GLN A 14 -4.61 10.96 -9.15
C GLN A 14 -5.19 9.55 -9.14
N PRO A 15 -6.49 9.40 -8.82
CA PRO A 15 -7.19 8.13 -9.01
C PRO A 15 -7.09 7.65 -10.46
N LEU A 16 -7.22 6.33 -10.67
CA LEU A 16 -7.07 5.75 -12.01
C LEU A 16 -8.30 5.92 -12.90
N GLU A 17 -9.51 5.81 -12.34
CA GLU A 17 -10.76 5.81 -13.12
C GLU A 17 -11.79 6.84 -12.62
N ARG A 18 -11.34 7.86 -11.88
CA ARG A 18 -12.24 8.88 -11.31
C ARG A 18 -11.86 10.29 -11.73
N GLU A 19 -12.77 11.22 -11.44
CA GLU A 19 -12.58 12.65 -11.66
C GLU A 19 -11.24 13.11 -11.06
N ARG A 20 -10.42 13.70 -11.92
CA ARG A 20 -9.10 14.21 -11.55
C ARG A 20 -9.27 15.28 -10.48
N ARG A 21 -8.46 15.18 -9.44
CA ARG A 21 -8.45 16.16 -8.35
C ARG A 21 -7.40 17.22 -8.64
N LYS A 22 -7.70 18.47 -8.29
CA LYS A 22 -6.69 19.54 -8.35
C LYS A 22 -5.67 19.44 -7.22
N ASP A 23 -6.09 18.88 -6.08
CA ASP A 23 -5.30 18.89 -4.86
C ASP A 23 -4.87 17.49 -4.41
N VAL A 24 -3.65 17.44 -3.85
CA VAL A 24 -3.07 16.26 -3.22
C VAL A 24 -3.78 15.98 -1.90
N TYR A 25 -4.13 14.72 -1.67
CA TYR A 25 -4.64 14.28 -0.37
C TYR A 25 -3.59 14.51 0.73
N GLY A 26 -3.95 15.23 1.79
CA GLY A 26 -3.00 15.66 2.82
C GLY A 26 -2.14 16.87 2.43
N GLY A 27 -2.34 17.43 1.23
CA GLY A 27 -1.81 18.73 0.80
C GLY A 27 -0.29 18.85 0.84
N ARG A 28 0.20 20.00 1.32
CA ARG A 28 1.62 20.35 1.38
C ARG A 28 2.44 19.36 2.21
N HIS A 29 1.90 18.91 3.34
CA HIS A 29 2.58 17.98 4.24
C HIS A 29 2.99 16.68 3.52
N VAL A 30 2.09 16.11 2.73
CA VAL A 30 2.35 14.87 1.98
C VAL A 30 3.40 15.09 0.90
N ARG A 31 3.35 16.23 0.20
CA ARG A 31 4.37 16.59 -0.81
C ARG A 31 5.76 16.69 -0.17
N GLU A 32 5.87 17.36 0.97
CA GLU A 32 7.14 17.52 1.69
C GLU A 32 7.66 16.19 2.22
N ALA A 33 6.77 15.33 2.74
CA ALA A 33 7.14 13.99 3.22
C ALA A 33 7.71 13.11 2.11
N PHE A 34 7.05 13.08 0.94
CA PHE A 34 7.55 12.33 -0.21
C PHE A 34 8.86 12.88 -0.76
N ALA A 35 8.98 14.22 -0.88
CA ALA A 35 10.22 14.85 -1.33
C ALA A 35 11.38 14.54 -0.37
N SER A 36 11.14 14.61 0.95
CA SER A 36 12.14 14.28 1.99
C SER A 36 12.55 12.81 1.97
N ALA A 37 11.65 11.94 1.51
CA ALA A 37 11.91 10.50 1.34
C ALA A 37 12.56 10.15 -0.01
N GLY A 38 12.90 11.15 -0.85
CA GLY A 38 13.55 10.95 -2.14
C GLY A 38 12.62 10.53 -3.28
N PHE A 39 11.30 10.68 -3.11
CA PHE A 39 10.35 10.40 -4.18
C PHE A 39 10.24 11.58 -5.16
N GLN A 40 10.10 11.27 -6.44
CA GLN A 40 9.78 12.22 -7.50
C GLN A 40 8.27 12.27 -7.77
N GLY A 41 7.69 13.47 -7.83
CA GLY A 41 6.27 13.66 -8.14
C GLY A 41 5.63 14.82 -7.37
N PRO A 42 4.29 14.95 -7.41
CA PRO A 42 3.35 14.00 -7.99
C PRO A 42 3.43 13.93 -9.53
N VAL A 43 3.29 12.73 -10.09
CA VAL A 43 3.22 12.50 -11.55
C VAL A 43 1.80 12.14 -11.99
N ASP A 44 1.45 12.49 -13.22
CA ASP A 44 0.13 12.27 -13.81
C ASP A 44 0.10 11.14 -14.86
N ASP A 45 1.26 10.59 -15.22
CA ASP A 45 1.40 9.50 -16.18
C ASP A 45 1.18 8.11 -15.53
N GLU A 46 1.37 7.04 -16.32
CA GLU A 46 1.26 5.66 -15.83
C GLU A 46 2.58 5.09 -15.27
N ASN A 47 3.66 5.87 -15.32
CA ASN A 47 4.99 5.44 -14.88
C ASN A 47 5.24 5.93 -13.44
N TRP A 48 4.57 5.28 -12.49
CA TRP A 48 4.68 5.54 -11.06
C TRP A 48 4.86 4.24 -10.28
N ASP A 49 5.57 4.35 -9.15
CA ASP A 49 5.84 3.27 -8.21
C ASP A 49 4.86 3.27 -7.03
N LEU A 50 4.33 4.43 -6.66
CA LEU A 50 3.39 4.58 -5.55
C LEU A 50 2.14 5.37 -5.95
N LEU A 51 0.96 4.79 -5.70
CA LEU A 51 -0.32 5.49 -5.77
C LEU A 51 -0.77 5.88 -4.35
N PHE A 52 -0.80 7.20 -4.08
CA PHE A 52 -1.21 7.79 -2.82
C PHE A 52 -2.48 8.65 -2.99
N THR A 53 -3.65 8.06 -2.75
CA THR A 53 -4.93 8.74 -2.98
C THR A 53 -5.73 8.90 -1.67
N TYR A 54 -6.79 9.69 -1.71
CA TYR A 54 -7.71 9.89 -0.58
C TYR A 54 -8.78 8.80 -0.43
N ARG A 55 -8.96 7.94 -1.43
CA ARG A 55 -10.02 6.93 -1.45
C ARG A 55 -9.52 5.62 -2.01
N GLU A 56 -10.06 4.54 -1.47
CA GLU A 56 -9.87 3.20 -2.00
C GLU A 56 -10.27 3.13 -3.48
N GLU A 57 -9.40 2.49 -4.26
CA GLU A 57 -9.71 2.13 -5.63
C GLU A 57 -10.74 0.98 -5.67
N THR A 58 -11.49 0.87 -6.75
CA THR A 58 -12.51 -0.19 -6.87
C THR A 58 -11.85 -1.57 -6.80
N ARG A 59 -12.62 -2.62 -6.47
CA ARG A 59 -12.09 -4.00 -6.40
C ARG A 59 -11.46 -4.46 -7.72
N GLU A 60 -11.94 -3.93 -8.84
CA GLU A 60 -11.41 -4.21 -10.18
C GLU A 60 -10.06 -3.52 -10.40
N ILE A 61 -9.99 -2.22 -10.09
CA ILE A 61 -8.75 -1.46 -10.15
C ILE A 61 -7.72 -2.06 -9.19
N GLY A 62 -8.08 -2.36 -7.94
CA GLY A 62 -7.22 -3.04 -6.98
C GLY A 62 -6.67 -4.40 -7.48
N ARG A 63 -7.43 -5.14 -8.31
CA ARG A 63 -6.93 -6.36 -8.97
C ARG A 63 -5.91 -6.05 -10.07
N ARG A 64 -6.15 -5.00 -10.88
CA ARG A 64 -5.20 -4.53 -11.90
C ARG A 64 -3.89 -4.05 -11.26
N LEU A 65 -4.01 -3.37 -10.13
CA LEU A 65 -2.90 -2.81 -9.37
C LEU A 65 -2.02 -3.88 -8.72
N ARG A 66 -2.61 -4.97 -8.21
CA ARG A 66 -1.87 -6.13 -7.69
C ARG A 66 -1.00 -6.85 -8.73
N LYS A 67 -1.29 -6.65 -10.02
CA LYS A 67 -0.50 -7.21 -11.13
C LYS A 67 0.65 -6.30 -11.56
N ARG A 68 0.74 -5.09 -11.01
CA ARG A 68 1.85 -4.16 -11.23
C ARG A 68 2.80 -4.26 -10.04
N ASP A 69 4.11 -4.11 -10.29
CA ASP A 69 5.13 -3.93 -9.25
C ASP A 69 5.04 -2.53 -8.63
N SER A 70 3.84 -2.12 -8.21
CA SER A 70 3.54 -0.78 -7.71
C SER A 70 2.85 -0.86 -6.35
N LEU A 71 3.15 0.10 -5.48
CA LEU A 71 2.62 0.24 -4.13
C LEU A 71 1.38 1.12 -4.11
N HIS A 72 0.49 0.84 -3.16
CA HIS A 72 -0.82 1.46 -3.02
C HIS A 72 -1.06 1.77 -1.55
N ASN A 73 -1.41 3.02 -1.23
CA ASN A 73 -1.65 3.43 0.16
C ASN A 73 -2.97 2.90 0.75
N HIS A 74 -3.82 2.30 -0.08
CA HIS A 74 -5.05 1.63 0.33
C HIS A 74 -4.91 0.13 0.22
N CYS A 75 -5.29 -0.58 1.27
CA CYS A 75 -5.39 -2.03 1.27
C CYS A 75 -6.84 -2.41 1.55
N ASN A 76 -7.46 -3.21 0.68
CA ASN A 76 -8.85 -3.68 0.84
C ASN A 76 -9.12 -4.41 2.18
N TYR A 77 -8.08 -4.82 2.90
CA TYR A 77 -8.21 -5.37 4.24
C TYR A 77 -8.54 -4.30 5.30
N PHE A 78 -8.09 -3.05 5.10
CA PHE A 78 -8.33 -1.92 6.01
C PHE A 78 -9.75 -1.35 5.94
N ARG A 79 -10.62 -1.86 5.08
CA ARG A 79 -12.06 -1.58 5.15
C ARG A 79 -12.61 -1.92 6.55
N GLY A 80 -12.14 -3.04 7.10
CA GLY A 80 -12.41 -3.47 8.47
C GLY A 80 -11.67 -2.71 9.57
N ALA A 81 -10.78 -1.76 9.29
CA ALA A 81 -10.08 -0.98 10.32
C ALA A 81 -10.40 0.52 10.24
N GLY A 82 -10.76 1.03 9.07
CA GLY A 82 -11.22 2.40 8.85
C GLY A 82 -12.73 2.57 9.07
N GLN A 83 -13.52 1.50 8.96
CA GLN A 83 -14.96 1.52 9.26
C GLN A 83 -15.21 0.90 10.63
N LYS A 84 -15.68 1.72 11.58
CA LYS A 84 -15.92 1.31 12.97
C LYS A 84 -16.86 0.09 13.08
N CYS A 85 -17.86 -0.01 12.21
CA CYS A 85 -18.82 -1.13 12.19
C CYS A 85 -18.17 -2.42 11.67
N GLU A 86 -17.45 -2.36 10.54
CA GLU A 86 -16.75 -3.53 10.01
C GLU A 86 -15.61 -3.99 10.94
N LEU A 87 -14.98 -3.06 11.67
CA LEU A 87 -14.00 -3.38 12.72
C LEU A 87 -14.65 -4.10 13.89
N ALA A 88 -15.79 -3.61 14.37
CA ALA A 88 -16.54 -4.26 15.45
C ALA A 88 -16.99 -5.67 15.05
N ASP A 89 -17.49 -5.84 13.82
CA ASP A 89 -17.88 -7.15 13.27
C ASP A 89 -16.66 -8.07 13.13
N HIS A 90 -15.53 -7.55 12.66
CA HIS A 90 -14.30 -8.32 12.54
C HIS A 90 -13.80 -8.77 13.92
N LEU A 91 -13.71 -7.86 14.88
CA LEU A 91 -13.34 -8.17 16.26
C LEU A 91 -14.30 -9.18 16.89
N GLY A 92 -15.61 -9.04 16.64
CA GLY A 92 -16.64 -9.98 17.06
C GLY A 92 -16.41 -11.39 16.50
N ARG A 93 -16.06 -11.50 15.21
CA ARG A 93 -15.69 -12.80 14.61
C ARG A 93 -14.42 -13.38 15.22
N LEU A 94 -13.41 -12.55 15.50
CA LEU A 94 -12.15 -12.98 16.10
C LEU A 94 -12.31 -13.46 17.55
N THR A 95 -13.21 -12.84 18.34
CA THR A 95 -13.54 -13.31 19.69
C THR A 95 -14.36 -14.59 19.66
N HIS A 96 -15.26 -14.77 18.69
CA HIS A 96 -16.02 -16.02 18.51
C HIS A 96 -15.17 -17.15 17.91
N SER A 97 -14.19 -16.85 17.05
CA SER A 97 -13.31 -17.84 16.41
C SER A 97 -12.15 -18.32 17.28
N ARG A 98 -11.99 -17.79 18.50
CA ARG A 98 -11.10 -18.38 19.52
C ARG A 98 -11.50 -19.81 19.93
N GLN A 99 -12.62 -20.33 19.40
CA GLN A 99 -13.09 -21.69 19.62
C GLN A 99 -12.63 -22.70 18.56
N GLU A 100 -11.97 -22.29 17.45
CA GLU A 100 -11.37 -23.25 16.49
C GLU A 100 -9.95 -22.86 16.00
N PRO A 101 -8.97 -23.81 15.95
CA PRO A 101 -7.56 -23.49 15.71
C PRO A 101 -7.17 -23.32 14.23
N ARG A 102 -8.10 -23.21 13.28
CA ARG A 102 -7.77 -23.24 11.84
C ARG A 102 -8.11 -21.91 11.16
N SER A 103 -7.09 -21.30 10.53
CA SER A 103 -7.15 -20.27 9.46
C SER A 103 -6.79 -18.79 9.77
N TRP A 104 -5.97 -18.51 10.78
CA TRP A 104 -5.42 -17.16 10.92
C TRP A 104 -4.31 -16.93 9.88
N ARG A 105 -4.63 -16.23 8.78
CA ARG A 105 -3.65 -15.75 7.81
C ARG A 105 -2.75 -14.73 8.51
N PHE A 106 -1.57 -15.16 8.96
CA PHE A 106 -0.63 -14.34 9.70
C PHE A 106 -0.20 -13.09 8.91
N LEU A 107 -0.51 -11.91 9.47
CA LEU A 107 -0.01 -10.62 9.01
C LEU A 107 1.45 -10.48 9.45
N GLU A 108 2.38 -10.55 8.50
CA GLU A 108 3.79 -10.29 8.76
C GLU A 108 4.09 -8.81 8.49
N THR A 109 4.79 -8.15 9.43
CA THR A 109 5.09 -6.72 9.36
C THR A 109 6.57 -6.51 9.05
N PHE A 110 6.85 -5.70 8.02
CA PHE A 110 8.22 -5.31 7.66
C PHE A 110 8.41 -3.81 7.89
N ARG A 111 9.54 -3.42 8.49
CA ARG A 111 10.01 -2.03 8.54
C ARG A 111 11.04 -1.83 7.43
N LEU A 112 10.74 -1.07 6.38
CA LEU A 112 11.60 -1.00 5.17
C LEU A 112 12.75 0.02 5.26
N ASN A 113 13.25 0.22 6.47
CA ASN A 113 14.29 1.18 6.79
C ASN A 113 15.71 0.72 6.44
N SER A 114 15.92 -0.55 6.05
CA SER A 114 17.23 -1.05 5.61
C SER A 114 17.12 -1.90 4.34
N GLU A 115 18.24 -2.07 3.65
CA GLU A 115 18.32 -2.92 2.44
C GLU A 115 18.07 -4.40 2.78
N GLU A 116 18.49 -4.82 3.96
CA GLU A 116 18.25 -6.16 4.49
C GLU A 116 16.75 -6.43 4.70
N THR A 117 16.02 -5.51 5.32
CA THR A 117 14.58 -5.69 5.55
C THR A 117 13.78 -5.63 4.25
N ARG A 118 14.22 -4.82 3.28
CA ARG A 118 13.67 -4.81 1.92
C ARG A 118 13.92 -6.13 1.18
N GLY A 119 15.12 -6.70 1.29
CA GLY A 119 15.45 -8.00 0.70
C GLY A 119 14.56 -9.11 1.25
N ARG A 120 14.38 -9.16 2.57
CA ARG A 120 13.49 -10.12 3.23
C ARG A 120 12.03 -9.96 2.82
N TRP A 121 11.53 -8.72 2.74
CA TRP A 121 10.18 -8.46 2.27
C TRP A 121 9.97 -8.94 0.82
N ARG A 122 10.91 -8.64 -0.09
CA ARG A 122 10.86 -9.09 -1.49
C ARG A 122 10.81 -10.61 -1.63
N GLN A 123 11.60 -11.33 -0.83
CA GLN A 123 11.58 -12.79 -0.82
C GLN A 123 10.25 -13.34 -0.29
N ALA A 124 9.72 -12.74 0.79
CA ALA A 124 8.46 -13.14 1.40
C ALA A 124 7.26 -12.96 0.45
N VAL A 125 7.20 -11.82 -0.26
CA VAL A 125 6.15 -11.55 -1.27
C VAL A 125 6.23 -12.54 -2.43
N LYS A 126 7.44 -12.84 -2.93
CA LYS A 126 7.62 -13.83 -4.00
C LYS A 126 7.18 -15.24 -3.58
N ALA A 127 7.42 -15.61 -2.33
CA ALA A 127 7.07 -16.93 -1.81
C ALA A 127 5.56 -17.11 -1.64
N ASP A 128 4.82 -16.05 -1.30
CA ASP A 128 3.37 -16.11 -1.14
C ASP A 128 2.68 -14.80 -1.55
N LEU A 129 2.34 -14.72 -2.84
CA LEU A 129 1.65 -13.57 -3.44
C LEU A 129 0.23 -13.36 -2.88
N ASN A 130 -0.37 -14.37 -2.23
CA ASN A 130 -1.73 -14.32 -1.70
C ASN A 130 -1.79 -13.93 -0.22
N ARG A 131 -0.64 -13.78 0.43
CA ARG A 131 -0.54 -13.34 1.83
C ARG A 131 -0.73 -11.84 1.95
N PHE A 132 -1.22 -11.41 3.11
CA PHE A 132 -1.42 -10.01 3.41
C PHE A 132 -0.20 -9.46 4.13
N TRP A 133 0.34 -8.34 3.64
CA TRP A 133 1.58 -7.74 4.12
C TRP A 133 1.31 -6.35 4.68
N VAL A 134 1.86 -6.06 5.86
CA VAL A 134 1.83 -4.71 6.44
C VAL A 134 3.23 -4.12 6.33
N VAL A 135 3.35 -3.06 5.54
CA VAL A 135 4.62 -2.35 5.32
C VAL A 135 4.59 -1.06 6.15
N LYS A 136 5.60 -0.86 7.00
CA LYS A 136 5.78 0.34 7.82
C LYS A 136 7.11 1.03 7.52
#